data_AF-A0A0H3F4A1-F1
#
_entry.id   AF-A0A0H3F4A1-F1
#
_cell.length_a   1.000
_cell.length_b   1.000
_cell.length_c   1.000
_cell.angle_alpha   90.00
_cell.angle_beta   90.00
_cell.angle_gamma   90.00
#
_symmetry.space_group_name_H-M   'P 1'
#
loop_
_entity.id
_entity.type
_entity.pdbx_description
1 polymer ?
#
loop_
_entity_poly.entity_id
_entity_poly.type
_entity_poly.pdbx_seq_one_letter_code
_entity_poly.pdbx_strand_id
1 'polypeptide(L)'
;MAKLWRKPSLSTNRCTDTAFILISPTPGKESPVGRDVSARHARIMDDARGAVSIGSLMQVSPMEKAQAFENRVLEKLNAGKTVRSFLMTAVELLAEALDILVVQVFRKDDYAVKYAVEPLLTGTGPLGDLSVRLKLIYALGVISRHEYEDAELLMALREELNYDGEEYRFTDDEILGPFGELHCVTELPPAPTFLKPGEADESLIAMQRQRYQQIVRSTMVLSVTGLIAHISNQQPSRLSPVQK
;
A
#
# COMPACT_ATOMS: atom_id res chain seq x y z
N MET A 1 16.07 -7.57 17.62
CA MET A 1 16.20 -7.16 19.04
C MET A 1 14.84 -6.67 19.51
N ALA A 2 13.86 -7.57 19.69
CA ALA A 2 12.51 -7.23 20.13
C ALA A 2 12.17 -8.10 21.34
N LYS A 3 12.54 -7.61 22.53
CA LYS A 3 12.23 -8.23 23.81
C LYS A 3 12.08 -7.11 24.83
N LEU A 4 10.87 -6.61 25.06
CA LEU A 4 10.46 -6.06 26.37
C LEU A 4 9.02 -5.54 26.45
N TRP A 5 8.03 -6.29 25.97
CA TRP A 5 6.66 -6.09 26.47
C TRP A 5 6.00 -7.46 26.66
N ARG A 6 6.04 -7.97 27.89
CA ARG A 6 5.40 -9.24 28.26
C ARG A 6 4.61 -9.08 29.57
N LYS A 7 3.33 -9.46 29.48
CA LYS A 7 2.38 -10.04 30.47
C LYS A 7 1.16 -9.15 30.80
N PRO A 8 0.03 -9.72 31.28
CA PRO A 8 -0.43 -11.12 31.25
C PRO A 8 -1.86 -11.34 30.71
N SER A 9 -2.16 -12.61 30.45
CA SER A 9 -3.43 -13.23 30.06
C SER A 9 -4.65 -12.91 30.93
N LEU A 10 -5.81 -12.74 30.30
CA LEU A 10 -7.13 -13.07 30.86
C LEU A 10 -8.06 -13.66 29.78
N SER A 11 -8.38 -14.93 30.01
CA SER A 11 -9.55 -15.71 29.58
C SER A 11 -10.84 -14.89 29.36
N THR A 12 -11.67 -15.22 28.36
CA THR A 12 -12.90 -16.04 28.49
C THR A 12 -13.73 -16.07 27.20
N ASN A 13 -14.21 -17.28 26.87
CA ASN A 13 -15.18 -17.67 25.84
C ASN A 13 -16.46 -16.82 25.71
N ARG A 14 -17.03 -16.74 24.50
CA ARG A 14 -18.33 -17.41 24.16
C ARG A 14 -18.75 -17.29 22.69
N CYS A 15 -19.16 -18.45 22.15
CA CYS A 15 -19.97 -18.67 20.96
C CYS A 15 -21.46 -18.38 21.21
N THR A 16 -22.16 -17.94 20.15
CA THR A 16 -23.57 -18.21 19.73
C THR A 16 -23.74 -17.45 18.41
N ASP A 17 -23.85 -18.02 17.20
CA ASP A 17 -24.76 -19.02 16.64
C ASP A 17 -26.24 -18.58 16.62
N THR A 18 -26.72 -18.03 15.49
CA THR A 18 -28.16 -17.96 15.16
C THR A 18 -28.41 -17.79 13.64
N ALA A 19 -28.93 -18.87 13.06
CA ALA A 19 -29.88 -19.06 11.94
C ALA A 19 -30.12 -17.95 10.88
N PHE A 20 -29.98 -18.24 9.57
CA PHE A 20 -30.94 -18.91 8.67
C PHE A 20 -32.15 -18.03 8.27
N ILE A 21 -32.29 -17.69 6.99
CA ILE A 21 -33.54 -17.74 6.20
C ILE A 21 -33.19 -17.66 4.69
N LEU A 22 -33.51 -18.76 4.01
CA LEU A 22 -33.70 -18.91 2.57
C LEU A 22 -34.98 -18.20 2.13
N ILE A 23 -35.03 -17.64 0.92
CA ILE A 23 -36.16 -17.75 -0.04
C ILE A 23 -35.67 -17.35 -1.45
N SER A 24 -35.64 -18.33 -2.35
CA SER A 24 -36.06 -18.23 -3.77
C SER A 24 -37.40 -19.00 -3.87
N PRO A 25 -38.25 -18.97 -4.93
CA PRO A 25 -37.84 -19.10 -6.36
C PRO A 25 -38.79 -18.54 -7.49
N THR A 26 -38.20 -18.17 -8.65
CA THR A 26 -38.60 -18.53 -10.05
C THR A 26 -39.95 -18.05 -10.68
N PRO A 27 -40.30 -18.37 -11.96
CA PRO A 27 -39.85 -17.70 -13.20
C PRO A 27 -41.00 -17.42 -14.22
N GLY A 28 -40.74 -16.85 -15.41
CA GLY A 28 -41.74 -16.91 -16.49
C GLY A 28 -41.43 -16.22 -17.84
N LYS A 29 -41.28 -17.08 -18.88
CA LYS A 29 -41.71 -16.98 -20.32
C LYS A 29 -40.87 -16.12 -21.29
N GLU A 30 -40.17 -16.70 -22.28
CA GLU A 30 -40.61 -17.19 -23.63
C GLU A 30 -41.20 -16.05 -24.51
N SER A 31 -40.93 -15.84 -25.81
CA SER A 31 -40.12 -16.45 -26.90
C SER A 31 -40.27 -15.54 -28.16
N PRO A 32 -39.58 -15.80 -29.31
CA PRO A 32 -39.22 -14.81 -30.34
C PRO A 32 -40.00 -14.89 -31.68
N VAL A 33 -39.96 -13.82 -32.49
CA VAL A 33 -40.31 -13.72 -33.94
C VAL A 33 -39.51 -12.53 -34.49
N GLY A 34 -38.71 -12.52 -35.57
CA GLY A 34 -38.66 -13.32 -36.78
C GLY A 34 -39.33 -12.59 -37.96
N ARG A 35 -38.61 -11.74 -38.70
CA ARG A 35 -38.84 -11.50 -40.14
C ARG A 35 -37.77 -10.63 -40.83
N ASP A 36 -37.30 -11.18 -41.94
CA ASP A 36 -36.60 -10.56 -43.07
C ASP A 36 -37.24 -9.24 -43.55
N VAL A 37 -36.49 -8.41 -44.28
CA VAL A 37 -36.55 -8.28 -45.77
C VAL A 37 -35.61 -7.15 -46.23
N SER A 38 -34.52 -7.56 -46.88
CA SER A 38 -34.01 -7.13 -48.19
C SER A 38 -34.19 -5.69 -48.71
N ALA A 39 -33.07 -5.23 -49.32
CA ALA A 39 -32.95 -4.28 -50.43
C ALA A 39 -32.94 -2.78 -50.04
N ARG A 40 -32.04 -1.92 -50.54
CA ARG A 40 -31.59 -1.79 -51.94
C ARG A 40 -30.56 -0.64 -52.07
N HIS A 41 -29.69 -0.73 -53.08
CA HIS A 41 -28.90 0.33 -53.73
C HIS A 41 -27.50 0.74 -53.21
N ALA A 42 -26.51 -0.05 -53.66
CA ALA A 42 -25.36 0.33 -54.51
C ALA A 42 -24.72 1.74 -54.44
N ARG A 43 -23.43 1.70 -54.08
CA ARG A 43 -22.23 2.33 -54.70
C ARG A 43 -22.15 3.85 -54.88
N ILE A 44 -21.19 4.47 -54.18
CA ILE A 44 -20.17 5.37 -54.77
C ILE A 44 -18.82 5.08 -54.08
N MET A 45 -17.79 4.84 -54.88
CA MET A 45 -16.36 4.72 -54.51
C MET A 45 -15.71 6.10 -54.37
N ASP A 46 -14.57 6.11 -53.67
CA ASP A 46 -13.52 7.15 -53.64
C ASP A 46 -13.67 8.29 -52.62
N ASP A 47 -13.14 8.07 -51.41
CA ASP A 47 -12.16 9.03 -50.87
C ASP A 47 -11.15 8.30 -49.96
N ALA A 48 -10.01 7.94 -50.55
CA ALA A 48 -8.84 7.47 -49.84
C ALA A 48 -7.89 8.65 -49.64
N ARG A 49 -7.96 9.32 -48.49
CA ARG A 49 -6.87 10.14 -47.90
C ARG A 49 -7.28 10.66 -46.52
N GLY A 50 -6.52 10.26 -45.50
CA GLY A 50 -6.49 10.99 -44.23
C GLY A 50 -7.07 10.28 -43.00
N ALA A 51 -6.92 8.96 -42.87
CA ALA A 51 -6.90 8.35 -41.55
C ALA A 51 -5.55 8.65 -40.90
N VAL A 52 -5.40 9.87 -40.36
CA VAL A 52 -4.39 10.14 -39.34
C VAL A 52 -4.71 9.19 -38.20
N SER A 53 -3.78 8.27 -37.95
CA SER A 53 -3.82 7.37 -36.79
C SER A 53 -3.82 8.23 -35.52
N ILE A 54 -4.99 8.60 -35.02
CA ILE A 54 -5.19 9.13 -33.67
C ILE A 54 -5.16 7.92 -32.73
N GLY A 55 -3.96 7.38 -32.63
CA GLY A 55 -3.60 6.23 -31.81
C GLY A 55 -2.11 6.33 -31.54
N SER A 56 -1.65 7.54 -31.18
CA SER A 56 -0.37 7.68 -30.49
C SER A 56 -0.55 6.99 -29.15
N LEU A 57 -0.24 5.68 -29.14
CA LEU A 57 -0.01 4.90 -27.96
C LEU A 57 1.11 5.63 -27.22
N MET A 58 0.75 6.51 -26.29
CA MET A 58 1.68 7.15 -25.39
C MET A 58 2.30 6.03 -24.56
N GLN A 59 3.39 5.47 -25.07
CA GLN A 59 4.20 4.52 -24.33
C GLN A 59 4.83 5.31 -23.19
N VAL A 60 4.11 5.35 -22.06
CA VAL A 60 4.59 5.96 -20.84
C VAL A 60 5.90 5.27 -20.49
N SER A 61 6.98 6.04 -20.48
CA SER A 61 8.32 5.56 -20.20
C SER A 61 8.38 4.95 -18.79
N PRO A 62 9.31 4.00 -18.53
CA PRO A 62 9.47 3.43 -17.19
C PRO A 62 9.70 4.49 -16.09
N MET A 63 10.38 5.58 -16.44
CA MET A 63 10.62 6.71 -15.54
C MET A 63 9.32 7.47 -15.21
N GLU A 64 8.47 7.73 -16.19
CA GLU A 64 7.16 8.37 -15.96
C GLU A 64 6.24 7.49 -15.11
N LYS A 65 6.30 6.16 -15.26
CA LYS A 65 5.53 5.23 -14.42
C LYS A 65 6.00 5.24 -12.97
N ALA A 66 7.32 5.26 -12.74
CA ALA A 66 7.90 5.33 -11.40
C ALA A 66 7.51 6.64 -10.70
N GLN A 67 7.61 7.78 -11.41
CA GLN A 67 7.22 9.08 -10.86
C GLN A 67 5.72 9.15 -10.57
N ALA A 68 4.88 8.62 -11.45
CA ALA A 68 3.44 8.58 -11.23
C ALA A 68 3.06 7.74 -10.00
N PHE A 69 3.78 6.63 -9.76
CA PHE A 69 3.59 5.82 -8.57
C PHE A 69 3.99 6.57 -7.30
N GLU A 70 5.15 7.22 -7.28
CA GLU A 70 5.62 8.03 -6.15
C GLU A 70 4.63 9.17 -5.82
N ASN A 71 4.17 9.91 -6.83
CA ASN A 71 3.20 10.98 -6.63
C ASN A 71 1.89 10.44 -6.04
N ARG A 72 1.41 9.29 -6.52
CA ARG A 72 0.22 8.62 -5.98
C ARG A 72 0.41 8.20 -4.52
N VAL A 73 1.60 7.70 -4.17
CA VAL A 73 1.96 7.35 -2.79
C VAL A 73 1.91 8.59 -1.90
N LEU A 74 2.53 9.69 -2.35
CA LEU A 74 2.52 10.97 -1.65
C LEU A 74 1.10 11.50 -1.40
N GLU A 75 0.26 11.51 -2.44
CA GLU A 75 -1.13 11.98 -2.35
C GLU A 75 -1.96 11.15 -1.37
N LYS A 76 -1.87 9.82 -1.45
CA LYS A 76 -2.58 8.90 -0.55
C LYS A 76 -2.13 9.08 0.91
N LEU A 77 -0.82 9.12 1.17
CA LEU A 77 -0.29 9.31 2.53
C LEU A 77 -0.68 10.68 3.10
N ASN A 78 -0.65 11.73 2.28
CA ASN A 78 -1.00 13.07 2.72
C ASN A 78 -2.52 13.23 3.00
N ALA A 79 -3.38 12.36 2.46
CA ALA A 79 -4.81 12.39 2.72
C ALA A 79 -5.20 11.92 4.14
N GLY A 80 -4.45 10.97 4.73
CA GLY A 80 -4.77 10.41 6.05
C GLY A 80 -4.43 11.37 7.18
N LYS A 81 -5.40 11.90 7.93
CA LYS A 81 -5.20 13.00 8.91
C LYS A 81 -4.69 12.55 10.29
N THR A 82 -5.00 11.31 10.68
CA THR A 82 -4.61 10.73 11.98
C THR A 82 -3.45 9.76 11.81
N VAL A 83 -2.72 9.46 12.89
CA VAL A 83 -1.62 8.49 12.87
C VAL A 83 -2.10 7.12 12.40
N ARG A 84 -3.25 6.65 12.91
CA ARG A 84 -3.88 5.38 12.49
C ARG A 84 -4.14 5.36 10.98
N SER A 85 -4.79 6.39 10.44
CA SER A 85 -5.07 6.45 9.00
C SER A 85 -3.80 6.48 8.16
N PHE A 86 -2.78 7.21 8.61
CA PHE A 86 -1.49 7.28 7.94
C PHE A 86 -0.80 5.91 7.90
N LEU A 87 -0.73 5.20 9.02
CA LEU A 87 -0.10 3.87 9.10
C LEU A 87 -0.87 2.81 8.31
N MET A 88 -2.20 2.84 8.34
CA MET A 88 -3.02 1.95 7.50
C MET A 88 -2.69 2.15 6.02
N THR A 89 -2.73 3.40 5.54
CA THR A 89 -2.41 3.71 4.14
C THR A 89 -0.95 3.40 3.79
N ALA A 90 0.00 3.62 4.70
CA ALA A 90 1.41 3.27 4.49
C ALA A 90 1.59 1.76 4.30
N VAL A 91 0.98 0.94 5.15
CA VAL A 91 1.07 -0.53 5.04
C VAL A 91 0.35 -1.05 3.79
N GLU A 92 -0.78 -0.46 3.40
CA GLU A 92 -1.45 -0.77 2.14
C GLU A 92 -0.56 -0.49 0.92
N LEU A 93 0.07 0.69 0.89
CA LEU A 93 0.97 1.09 -0.20
C LEU A 93 2.27 0.27 -0.22
N LEU A 94 2.78 -0.12 0.94
CA LEU A 94 3.91 -1.04 1.07
C LEU A 94 3.56 -2.42 0.52
N ALA A 95 2.35 -2.92 0.79
CA ALA A 95 1.86 -4.17 0.20
C ALA A 95 1.81 -4.11 -1.32
N GLU A 96 1.28 -3.01 -1.88
CA GLU A 96 1.28 -2.79 -3.33
C GLU A 96 2.71 -2.77 -3.91
N ALA A 97 3.66 -2.10 -3.24
CA ALA A 97 5.06 -2.06 -3.68
C ALA A 97 5.74 -3.43 -3.64
N LEU A 98 5.50 -4.22 -2.59
CA LEU A 98 6.02 -5.59 -2.50
C LEU A 98 5.41 -6.50 -3.56
N ASP A 99 4.13 -6.35 -3.89
CA ASP A 99 3.50 -7.11 -4.96
C ASP A 99 4.12 -6.87 -6.32
N ILE A 100 4.49 -5.61 -6.60
CA ILE A 100 5.26 -5.27 -7.80
C ILE A 100 6.58 -6.06 -7.83
N LEU A 101 7.33 -6.10 -6.73
CA LEU A 101 8.61 -6.81 -6.65
C LEU A 101 8.47 -8.32 -6.75
N VAL A 102 7.49 -8.91 -6.05
CA VAL A 102 7.20 -10.34 -6.08
C VAL A 102 6.93 -10.78 -7.51
N VAL A 103 6.05 -10.06 -8.22
CA VAL A 103 5.75 -10.36 -9.62
C VAL A 103 7.01 -10.23 -10.49
N GLN A 104 7.87 -9.22 -10.26
CA GLN A 104 9.13 -9.07 -11.00
C GLN A 104 10.11 -10.23 -10.77
N VAL A 105 10.22 -10.76 -9.56
CA VAL A 105 11.09 -11.91 -9.24
C VAL A 105 10.65 -13.18 -9.98
N PHE A 106 9.33 -13.43 -10.03
CA PHE A 106 8.77 -14.68 -10.56
C PHE A 106 8.45 -14.65 -12.07
N ARG A 107 8.59 -13.48 -12.72
CA ARG A 107 8.28 -13.21 -14.14
C ARG A 107 9.13 -13.95 -15.19
N LYS A 108 9.92 -14.95 -14.82
CA LYS A 108 10.80 -15.64 -15.77
C LYS A 108 10.07 -16.61 -16.71
N ASP A 109 8.87 -17.10 -16.35
CA ASP A 109 8.08 -18.00 -17.21
C ASP A 109 6.55 -17.81 -17.00
N ASP A 110 5.82 -17.32 -18.01
CA ASP A 110 4.36 -17.06 -17.94
C ASP A 110 3.54 -18.31 -17.54
N TYR A 111 4.01 -19.51 -17.90
CA TYR A 111 3.37 -20.78 -17.53
C TYR A 111 3.59 -21.12 -16.05
N ALA A 112 4.79 -20.89 -15.51
CA ALA A 112 5.09 -21.12 -14.09
C ALA A 112 4.34 -20.11 -13.21
N VAL A 113 4.20 -18.86 -13.68
CA VAL A 113 3.46 -17.82 -12.95
C VAL A 113 2.01 -18.25 -12.72
N LYS A 114 1.31 -18.68 -13.79
CA LYS A 114 -0.10 -19.05 -13.71
C LYS A 114 -0.39 -20.27 -12.84
N TYR A 115 0.46 -21.29 -12.88
CA TYR A 115 0.16 -22.58 -12.25
C TYR A 115 0.91 -22.84 -10.94
N ALA A 116 2.05 -22.18 -10.71
CA ALA A 116 2.84 -22.36 -9.50
C ALA A 116 2.90 -21.10 -8.63
N VAL A 117 2.87 -19.88 -9.20
CA VAL A 117 3.08 -18.65 -8.42
C VAL A 117 1.76 -18.01 -7.98
N GLU A 118 0.77 -17.87 -8.87
CA GLU A 118 -0.55 -17.33 -8.52
C GLU A 118 -1.23 -18.07 -7.35
N PRO A 119 -1.18 -19.42 -7.25
CA PRO A 119 -1.70 -20.13 -6.08
C PRO A 119 -0.91 -19.87 -4.78
N LEU A 120 0.38 -19.52 -4.88
CA LEU A 120 1.19 -19.20 -3.70
C LEU A 120 0.88 -17.79 -3.17
N LEU A 121 0.55 -16.86 -4.07
CA LEU A 121 0.31 -15.44 -3.76
C LEU A 121 -1.15 -15.10 -3.43
N THR A 122 -2.10 -15.98 -3.73
CA THR A 122 -3.52 -15.78 -3.39
C THR A 122 -3.75 -16.00 -1.89
N GLY A 123 -4.76 -15.36 -1.29
CA GLY A 123 -4.91 -15.17 0.17
C GLY A 123 -4.96 -16.41 1.08
N THR A 124 -4.99 -17.63 0.56
CA THR A 124 -4.83 -18.89 1.32
C THR A 124 -3.51 -19.61 1.03
N GLY A 125 -2.71 -19.09 0.12
CA GLY A 125 -1.39 -19.56 -0.25
C GLY A 125 -0.33 -19.14 0.78
N PRO A 126 0.81 -19.86 0.85
CA PRO A 126 1.86 -19.62 1.82
C PRO A 126 2.53 -18.25 1.72
N LEU A 127 2.39 -17.55 0.58
CA LEU A 127 2.92 -16.20 0.36
C LEU A 127 1.81 -15.14 0.33
N GLY A 128 0.59 -15.46 0.80
CA GLY A 128 -0.51 -14.50 0.85
C GLY A 128 -0.34 -13.43 1.94
N ASP A 129 0.41 -13.73 3.00
CA ASP A 129 0.66 -12.80 4.09
C ASP A 129 1.75 -11.78 3.74
N LEU A 130 1.51 -10.51 4.07
CA LEU A 130 2.42 -9.39 3.80
C LEU A 130 3.78 -9.60 4.48
N SER A 131 3.81 -10.10 5.72
CA SER A 131 5.07 -10.32 6.45
C SER A 131 5.90 -11.41 5.77
N VAL A 132 5.25 -12.45 5.25
CA VAL A 132 5.94 -13.52 4.51
C VAL A 132 6.50 -13.00 3.20
N ARG A 133 5.74 -12.20 2.44
CA ARG A 133 6.25 -11.57 1.19
C ARG A 133 7.45 -10.67 1.44
N LEU A 134 7.41 -9.86 2.51
CA LEU A 134 8.52 -9.01 2.90
C LEU A 134 9.78 -9.84 3.21
N LYS A 135 9.65 -10.90 4.00
CA LYS A 135 10.75 -11.83 4.32
C LYS A 135 11.32 -12.52 3.10
N LEU A 136 10.47 -12.93 2.15
CA LEU A 136 10.89 -13.53 0.89
C LEU A 136 11.74 -12.56 0.06
N ILE A 137 11.26 -11.34 -0.15
CA ILE A 137 11.97 -10.32 -0.95
C ILE A 137 13.31 -9.95 -0.31
N TYR A 138 13.36 -9.88 1.02
CA TYR A 138 14.62 -9.72 1.76
C TYR A 138 15.55 -10.93 1.61
N ALA A 139 15.05 -12.16 1.75
CA ALA A 139 15.85 -13.38 1.60
C ALA A 139 16.44 -13.55 0.19
N LEU A 140 15.77 -13.01 -0.82
CA LEU A 140 16.25 -12.97 -2.20
C LEU A 140 17.26 -11.84 -2.46
N GLY A 141 17.51 -10.99 -1.46
CA GLY A 141 18.47 -9.89 -1.54
C GLY A 141 18.02 -8.72 -2.43
N VAL A 142 16.71 -8.57 -2.66
CA VAL A 142 16.15 -7.47 -3.48
C VAL A 142 16.05 -6.18 -2.69
N ILE A 143 15.79 -6.27 -1.39
CA ILE A 143 15.77 -5.13 -0.45
C ILE A 143 16.90 -5.26 0.57
N SER A 144 17.38 -4.12 1.03
CA SER A 144 18.37 -4.00 2.08
C SER A 144 17.79 -4.31 3.46
N ARG A 145 18.69 -4.49 4.43
CA ARG A 145 18.32 -4.70 5.83
C ARG A 145 17.54 -3.52 6.41
N HIS A 146 17.93 -2.28 6.10
CA HIS A 146 17.26 -1.08 6.61
C HIS A 146 15.82 -0.98 6.11
N GLU A 147 15.60 -1.22 4.81
CA GLU A 147 14.24 -1.22 4.24
C GLU A 147 13.36 -2.32 4.84
N TYR A 148 13.94 -3.50 5.09
CA TYR A 148 13.23 -4.60 5.75
C TYR A 148 12.84 -4.25 7.20
N GLU A 149 13.78 -3.70 7.98
CA GLU A 149 13.53 -3.30 9.38
C GLU A 149 12.48 -2.18 9.47
N ASP A 150 12.56 -1.18 8.59
CA ASP A 150 11.58 -0.09 8.53
C ASP A 150 10.18 -0.59 8.15
N ALA A 151 10.10 -1.48 7.16
CA ALA A 151 8.85 -2.10 6.74
C ALA A 151 8.20 -2.94 7.86
N GLU A 152 8.98 -3.76 8.57
CA GLU A 152 8.47 -4.52 9.72
C GLU A 152 8.01 -3.60 10.85
N LEU A 153 8.73 -2.51 11.13
CA LEU A 153 8.34 -1.56 12.16
C LEU A 153 7.01 -0.86 11.83
N LEU A 154 6.82 -0.41 10.58
CA LEU A 154 5.56 0.18 10.13
C LEU A 154 4.39 -0.80 10.23
N MET A 155 4.61 -2.07 9.87
CA MET A 155 3.60 -3.12 10.01
C MET A 155 3.25 -3.40 11.47
N ALA A 156 4.26 -3.49 12.34
CA ALA A 156 4.06 -3.72 13.77
C ALA A 156 3.29 -2.56 14.43
N LEU A 157 3.65 -1.31 14.12
CA LEU A 157 2.95 -0.13 14.62
C LEU A 157 1.51 -0.08 14.16
N ARG A 158 1.25 -0.37 12.88
CA ARG A 158 -0.12 -0.46 12.35
C ARG A 158 -0.93 -1.53 13.06
N GLU A 159 -0.34 -2.69 13.33
CA GLU A 159 -1.03 -3.80 13.99
C GLU A 159 -1.40 -3.44 15.43
N GLU A 160 -0.47 -2.87 16.18
CA GLU A 160 -0.70 -2.44 17.57
C GLU A 160 -1.82 -1.38 17.64
N LEU A 161 -1.77 -0.34 16.80
CA LEU A 161 -2.79 0.72 16.76
C LEU A 161 -4.15 0.27 16.21
N ASN A 162 -4.24 -0.91 15.62
CA ASN A 162 -5.50 -1.50 15.18
C ASN A 162 -6.21 -2.24 16.32
N TYR A 163 -5.45 -2.71 17.32
CA TYR A 163 -6.00 -3.28 18.55
C TYR A 163 -6.22 -2.22 19.64
N ASP A 164 -5.44 -1.14 19.60
CA ASP A 164 -5.59 -0.01 20.50
C ASP A 164 -6.71 0.95 20.05
N GLY A 165 -7.63 1.25 20.97
CA GLY A 165 -8.73 2.19 20.77
C GLY A 165 -8.35 3.66 20.93
N GLU A 166 -7.18 3.94 21.51
CA GLU A 166 -6.74 5.31 21.80
C GLU A 166 -6.44 6.13 20.54
N GLU A 167 -6.62 7.46 20.62
CA GLU A 167 -6.33 8.39 19.52
C GLU A 167 -4.99 9.11 19.74
N TYR A 168 -3.97 8.63 19.04
CA TYR A 168 -2.63 9.24 19.09
C TYR A 168 -2.44 10.37 18.07
N ARG A 169 -1.63 11.35 18.49
CA ARG A 169 -1.08 12.42 17.67
C ARG A 169 0.34 12.07 17.24
N PHE A 170 0.78 12.69 16.14
CA PHE A 170 2.16 12.51 15.64
C PHE A 170 3.23 13.02 16.62
N THR A 171 2.86 13.80 17.63
CA THR A 171 3.76 14.41 18.61
C THR A 171 3.78 13.67 19.95
N ASP A 172 3.01 12.59 20.08
CA ASP A 172 2.95 11.81 21.30
C ASP A 172 4.17 10.89 21.36
N ASP A 173 4.75 10.72 22.55
CA ASP A 173 6.02 10.02 22.74
C ASP A 173 5.94 8.54 22.34
N GLU A 174 4.77 7.93 22.51
CA GLU A 174 4.44 6.56 22.08
C GLU A 174 4.57 6.37 20.57
N ILE A 175 4.37 7.45 19.80
CA ILE A 175 4.48 7.46 18.33
C ILE A 175 5.85 7.96 17.88
N LEU A 176 6.37 9.01 18.52
CA LEU A 176 7.67 9.60 18.18
C LEU A 176 8.83 8.65 18.44
N GLY A 177 8.78 7.87 19.52
CA GLY A 177 9.81 6.88 19.84
C GLY A 177 10.05 5.90 18.68
N PRO A 178 9.03 5.15 18.26
CA PRO A 178 9.14 4.24 17.11
C PRO A 178 9.47 4.95 15.79
N PHE A 179 8.95 6.15 15.54
CA PHE A 179 9.31 6.90 14.32
C PHE A 179 10.79 7.30 14.29
N GLY A 180 11.41 7.55 15.45
CA GLY A 180 12.84 7.82 15.55
C GLY A 180 13.73 6.60 15.32
N GLU A 181 13.17 5.38 15.38
CA GLU A 181 13.90 4.14 15.09
C GLU A 181 13.92 3.80 13.58
N LEU A 182 13.10 4.47 12.76
CA LEU A 182 13.06 4.27 11.32
C LEU A 182 14.30 4.85 10.64
N HIS A 183 14.98 4.03 9.84
CA HIS A 183 16.17 4.45 9.11
C HIS A 183 15.86 5.42 7.97
N CYS A 184 14.65 5.33 7.38
CA CYS A 184 14.17 6.27 6.37
C CYS A 184 13.91 7.69 6.91
N VAL A 185 13.85 7.84 8.23
CA VAL A 185 13.76 9.14 8.91
C VAL A 185 15.16 9.56 9.30
N THR A 186 15.80 10.42 8.49
CA THR A 186 17.17 10.87 8.74
C THR A 186 17.28 11.65 10.05
N GLU A 187 16.33 12.55 10.31
CA GLU A 187 16.25 13.31 11.56
C GLU A 187 14.81 13.74 11.82
N LEU A 188 14.32 13.49 13.04
CA LEU A 188 13.05 14.02 13.49
C LEU A 188 13.18 15.51 13.82
N PRO A 189 12.17 16.33 13.52
CA PRO A 189 12.24 17.76 13.82
C PRO A 189 12.40 17.97 15.34
N PRO A 190 13.35 18.81 15.77
CA PRO A 190 13.61 19.01 17.18
C PRO A 190 12.37 19.60 17.85
N ALA A 191 12.04 19.07 19.03
CA ALA A 191 10.91 19.57 19.81
C ALA A 191 11.15 21.05 20.17
N PRO A 192 10.22 21.96 19.83
CA PRO A 192 10.36 23.36 20.21
C PRO A 192 10.21 23.49 21.73
N THR A 193 10.74 24.58 22.29
CA THR A 193 10.40 24.97 23.66
C THR A 193 8.93 25.38 23.70
N PHE A 194 8.07 24.48 24.20
CA PHE A 194 6.65 24.75 24.31
C PHE A 194 6.37 25.80 25.38
N LEU A 195 5.62 26.83 24.99
CA LEU A 195 5.09 27.82 25.93
C LEU A 195 4.17 27.13 26.93
N LYS A 196 4.34 27.44 28.22
CA LYS A 196 3.51 26.88 29.29
C LYS A 196 2.23 27.68 29.48
N PRO A 197 1.16 27.06 30.04
CA PRO A 197 0.00 27.80 30.49
C PRO A 197 0.42 28.93 31.44
N GLY A 198 0.05 30.17 31.12
CA GLY A 198 0.43 31.37 31.88
C GLY A 198 1.65 32.14 31.37
N GLU A 199 2.44 31.58 30.43
CA GLU A 199 3.52 32.30 29.74
C GLU A 199 3.02 33.03 28.48
N ALA A 200 1.93 32.54 27.88
CA ALA A 200 1.32 33.09 26.68
C ALA A 200 -0.18 32.76 26.61
N ASP A 201 -0.86 33.38 25.63
CA ASP A 201 -2.26 33.08 25.32
C ASP A 201 -2.42 31.61 24.86
N GLU A 202 -3.49 30.95 25.29
CA GLU A 202 -3.80 29.55 24.95
C GLU A 202 -3.84 29.32 23.42
N SER A 203 -4.25 30.33 22.65
CA SER A 203 -4.26 30.28 21.18
C SER A 203 -2.85 30.19 20.59
N LEU A 204 -1.87 30.89 21.16
CA LEU A 204 -0.47 30.82 20.74
C LEU A 204 0.13 29.44 21.05
N ILE A 205 -0.16 28.90 22.24
CA ILE A 205 0.27 27.56 22.65
C ILE A 205 -0.30 26.50 21.70
N ALA A 206 -1.59 26.57 21.38
CA ALA A 206 -2.24 25.67 20.44
C ALA A 206 -1.63 25.74 19.03
N MET A 207 -1.37 26.95 18.51
CA MET A 207 -0.73 27.14 17.21
C MET A 207 0.68 26.57 17.16
N GLN A 208 1.46 26.71 18.24
CA GLN A 208 2.81 26.14 18.32
C GLN A 208 2.77 24.60 18.23
N ARG A 209 1.87 23.97 19.00
CA ARG A 209 1.66 22.52 18.98
C ARG A 209 1.20 22.03 17.61
N GLN A 210 0.26 22.73 16.99
CA GLN A 210 -0.23 22.40 15.65
C GLN A 210 0.88 22.49 14.61
N ARG A 211 1.70 23.55 14.64
CA ARG A 211 2.83 23.70 13.73
C ARG A 211 3.81 22.56 13.88
N TYR A 212 4.18 22.21 15.12
CA TYR A 212 5.09 21.10 15.36
C TYR A 212 4.53 19.77 14.83
N GLN A 213 3.26 19.49 15.11
CA GLN A 213 2.59 18.30 14.60
C GLN A 213 2.57 18.25 13.06
N GLN A 214 2.35 19.39 12.39
CA GLN A 214 2.39 19.47 10.93
C GLN A 214 3.79 19.17 10.38
N ILE A 215 4.84 19.70 11.01
CA ILE A 215 6.22 19.44 10.59
C ILE A 215 6.55 17.95 10.72
N VAL A 216 6.28 17.35 11.89
CA VAL A 216 6.51 15.91 12.12
C VAL A 216 5.75 15.08 11.09
N ARG A 217 4.47 15.38 10.86
CA ARG A 217 3.66 14.70 9.85
C ARG A 217 4.28 14.80 8.46
N SER A 218 4.68 15.99 8.03
CA SER A 218 5.30 16.19 6.71
C SER A 218 6.60 15.41 6.56
N THR A 219 7.45 15.39 7.60
CA THR A 219 8.65 14.56 7.63
C THR A 219 8.30 13.09 7.42
N MET A 220 7.32 12.57 8.17
CA MET A 220 6.88 11.17 8.05
C MET A 220 6.32 10.83 6.67
N VAL A 221 5.50 11.71 6.12
CA VAL A 221 4.94 11.53 4.76
C VAL A 221 6.08 11.43 3.75
N LEU A 222 7.05 12.35 3.78
CA LEU A 222 8.15 12.35 2.82
C LEU A 222 9.08 11.13 2.97
N SER A 223 9.46 10.79 4.21
CA SER A 223 10.31 9.63 4.50
C SER A 223 9.66 8.31 4.06
N VAL A 224 8.38 8.12 4.38
CA VAL A 224 7.65 6.90 4.01
C VAL A 224 7.35 6.86 2.51
N THR A 225 7.05 8.00 1.86
CA THR A 225 6.96 8.08 0.40
C THR A 225 8.26 7.62 -0.25
N GLY A 226 9.40 8.16 0.22
CA GLY A 226 10.72 7.78 -0.27
C GLY A 226 11.01 6.29 -0.12
N LEU A 227 10.74 5.72 1.06
CA LEU A 227 10.88 4.29 1.33
C LEU A 227 10.05 3.44 0.35
N ILE A 228 8.75 3.71 0.23
CA ILE A 228 7.84 2.92 -0.61
C ILE A 228 8.19 3.05 -2.09
N ALA A 229 8.49 4.27 -2.56
CA ALA A 229 8.91 4.52 -3.93
C ALA A 229 10.22 3.78 -4.24
N HIS A 230 11.20 3.83 -3.32
CA HIS A 230 12.47 3.13 -3.48
C HIS A 230 12.27 1.62 -3.56
N ILE A 231 11.51 1.02 -2.63
CA ILE A 231 11.16 -0.41 -2.66
C ILE A 231 10.50 -0.77 -3.99
N SER A 232 9.52 0.00 -4.47
CA SER A 232 8.80 -0.31 -5.72
C SER A 232 9.68 -0.30 -6.98
N ASN A 233 10.78 0.44 -6.94
CA ASN A 233 11.72 0.62 -8.05
C ASN A 233 12.92 -0.34 -7.99
N GLN A 234 13.04 -1.15 -6.93
CA GLN A 234 14.09 -2.15 -6.84
C GLN A 234 14.00 -3.12 -8.01
N GLN A 235 15.16 -3.45 -8.58
CA GLN A 235 15.24 -4.49 -9.59
C GLN A 235 15.87 -5.72 -8.96
N PRO A 236 15.27 -6.91 -9.13
CA PRO A 236 15.92 -8.14 -8.70
C PRO A 236 17.20 -8.31 -9.52
N SER A 237 18.34 -7.95 -8.91
CA SER A 237 19.66 -8.23 -9.47
C SER A 237 19.72 -9.71 -9.79
N ARG A 238 20.17 -10.04 -11.01
CA ARG A 238 20.30 -11.42 -11.48
C ARG A 238 20.96 -12.23 -10.38
N LEU A 239 20.21 -13.14 -9.74
CA LEU A 239 20.77 -14.20 -8.94
C LEU A 239 21.80 -14.87 -9.84
N SER A 240 23.08 -14.56 -9.62
CA SER A 240 24.16 -15.24 -10.30
C SER A 240 24.02 -16.71 -9.90
N PRO A 241 24.06 -17.65 -10.86
CA PRO A 241 24.04 -19.05 -10.50
C PRO A 241 25.21 -19.28 -9.55
N VAL A 242 24.90 -19.80 -8.37
CA VAL A 242 25.87 -20.23 -7.37
C VAL A 242 26.93 -21.05 -8.09
N GLN A 243 28.13 -20.49 -8.28
CA GLN A 243 29.25 -21.25 -8.78
C GLN A 243 29.60 -22.25 -7.68
N LYS A 244 29.26 -23.52 -7.95
CA LYS A 244 29.71 -24.68 -7.17
C LYS A 244 31.21 -24.84 -7.30
#